data_AF-A0A665UCZ4-F1
#
_entry.id   AF-A0A665UCZ4-F1
#
_cell.length_a   1.000
_cell.length_b   1.000
_cell.length_c   1.000
_cell.angle_alpha   90.00
_cell.angle_beta   90.00
_cell.angle_gamma   90.00
#
_symmetry.space_group_name_H-M   'P 1'
#
loop_
_entity.id
_entity.type
_entity.pdbx_description
1 polymer ?
#
loop_
_entity_poly.entity_id
_entity_poly.type
_entity_poly.pdbx_seq_one_letter_code
_entity_poly.pdbx_strand_id
1 'polypeptide(L)'
;MRRVTLFINGTSKNGKVVAVYGTLSDLLSVASNKLGIKACSLYNGKGGLIDDIALIRDDDVLYVESVHMVRADPHGAHTDWLTLNIGGRLFTTTRSTLVSKEPESMLAHMFREKDVWGNKRDKHGAYLIDRSPEYFEPILNYLRHGQLIINEGINIRGELVIHPKR
;
A
#
# COMPACT_ATOMS: atom_id res chain seq x y z
N MET A 1 3.88 11.36 -35.45
CA MET A 1 4.19 11.10 -34.02
C MET A 1 2.87 11.16 -33.27
N ARG A 2 2.46 10.06 -32.61
CA ARG A 2 1.17 9.99 -31.89
C ARG A 2 1.34 10.54 -30.47
N ARG A 3 0.36 11.29 -29.98
CA ARG A 3 0.30 11.77 -28.59
C ARG A 3 -1.03 11.39 -27.97
N VAL A 4 -1.03 11.19 -26.66
CA VAL A 4 -2.24 10.87 -25.88
C VAL A 4 -2.28 11.67 -24.60
N THR A 5 -3.48 11.81 -24.04
CA THR A 5 -3.67 12.36 -22.70
C THR A 5 -3.94 11.23 -21.71
N LEU A 6 -3.06 11.10 -20.72
CA LEU A 6 -3.18 10.10 -19.66
C LEU A 6 -3.81 10.70 -18.41
N PHE A 7 -4.81 10.01 -17.85
CA PHE A 7 -5.40 10.29 -16.53
C PHE A 7 -5.18 9.14 -15.57
N ILE A 8 -5.22 9.41 -14.27
CA ILE A 8 -5.34 8.33 -13.27
C ILE A 8 -6.79 7.84 -13.33
N ASN A 9 -7.02 6.52 -13.31
CA ASN A 9 -8.36 5.97 -13.34
C ASN A 9 -9.24 6.55 -12.22
N GLY A 10 -10.45 7.01 -12.55
CA GLY A 10 -11.34 7.73 -11.64
C GLY A 10 -11.11 9.24 -11.52
N THR A 11 -10.13 9.82 -12.22
CA THR A 11 -9.91 11.28 -12.25
C THR A 11 -10.20 11.88 -13.63
N SER A 12 -10.59 13.16 -13.66
CA SER A 12 -10.87 13.92 -14.88
C SER A 12 -10.08 15.23 -14.97
N LYS A 13 -9.16 15.46 -14.03
CA LYS A 13 -8.30 16.64 -13.95
C LYS A 13 -6.84 16.20 -13.81
N ASN A 14 -5.91 17.10 -14.13
CA ASN A 14 -4.46 16.89 -14.07
C ASN A 14 -3.92 15.81 -15.03
N GLY A 15 -4.57 15.63 -16.18
CA GLY A 15 -4.08 14.74 -17.24
C GLY A 15 -2.70 15.15 -17.77
N LYS A 16 -1.93 14.18 -18.26
CA LYS A 16 -0.58 14.39 -18.81
C LYS A 16 -0.55 14.02 -20.28
N VAL A 17 -0.16 14.98 -21.12
CA VAL A 17 0.07 14.73 -22.55
C VAL A 17 1.43 14.08 -22.72
N VAL A 18 1.47 12.92 -23.38
CA VAL A 18 2.70 12.15 -23.61
C VAL A 18 2.78 11.69 -25.05
N ALA A 19 4.01 11.49 -25.53
CA ALA A 19 4.24 10.84 -26.82
C ALA A 19 4.06 9.33 -26.69
N VAL A 20 3.48 8.70 -27.72
CA VAL A 20 3.35 7.24 -27.82
C VAL A 20 4.43 6.72 -28.76
N TYR A 21 5.34 5.90 -28.24
CA TYR A 21 6.42 5.24 -28.96
C TYR A 21 6.74 3.89 -28.33
N GLY A 22 7.39 3.01 -29.10
CA GLY A 22 7.83 1.70 -28.61
C GLY A 22 6.67 0.76 -28.33
N THR A 23 6.72 0.14 -27.15
CA THR A 23 5.79 -0.90 -26.67
C THR A 23 4.81 -0.36 -25.62
N LEU A 24 3.78 -1.15 -25.27
CA LEU A 24 2.92 -0.83 -24.13
C LEU A 24 3.70 -0.68 -22.81
N SER A 25 4.77 -1.46 -22.62
CA SER A 25 5.62 -1.36 -21.45
C SER A 25 6.33 0.00 -21.38
N ASP A 26 6.77 0.53 -22.52
CA ASP A 26 7.38 1.86 -22.59
C ASP A 26 6.35 2.94 -22.22
N LEU A 27 5.13 2.84 -22.75
CA LEU A 27 4.04 3.76 -22.44
C LEU A 27 3.64 3.70 -20.96
N LEU A 28 3.57 2.50 -20.36
CA LEU A 28 3.31 2.32 -18.93
C LEU A 28 4.44 2.89 -18.05
N SER A 29 5.70 2.78 -18.49
CA SER A 29 6.84 3.41 -17.81
C SER A 29 6.74 4.94 -17.86
N VAL A 30 6.42 5.52 -19.02
CA VAL A 30 6.18 6.96 -19.17
C VAL A 30 5.00 7.41 -18.31
N ALA A 31 3.90 6.65 -18.31
CA ALA A 31 2.72 6.91 -17.49
C ALA A 31 3.07 6.93 -16.00
N SER A 32 3.82 5.92 -15.53
CA SER A 32 4.27 5.80 -14.15
C SER A 32 5.06 7.05 -13.71
N ASN A 33 6.04 7.45 -14.52
CA ASN A 33 6.89 8.61 -14.24
C ASN A 33 6.11 9.93 -14.28
N LYS A 34 5.23 10.12 -15.26
CA LYS A 34 4.51 11.40 -15.47
C LYS A 34 3.36 11.61 -14.48
N LEU A 35 2.74 10.52 -14.02
CA LEU A 35 1.62 10.55 -13.08
C LEU A 35 2.04 10.28 -11.63
N GLY A 36 3.29 9.87 -11.38
CA GLY A 36 3.79 9.55 -10.04
C GLY A 36 3.12 8.30 -9.43
N ILE A 37 2.79 7.31 -10.27
CA ILE A 37 2.13 6.07 -9.86
C ILE A 37 2.89 4.84 -10.40
N LYS A 38 2.52 3.65 -9.94
CA LYS A 38 2.97 2.39 -10.56
C LYS A 38 1.91 1.92 -11.56
N ALA A 39 1.99 2.41 -12.80
CA ALA A 39 1.03 2.07 -13.85
C ALA A 39 1.13 0.58 -14.20
N CYS A 40 -0.01 -0.10 -14.30
CA CYS A 40 -0.06 -1.51 -14.73
C CYS A 40 -0.99 -1.76 -15.92
N SER A 41 -2.04 -0.97 -16.07
CA SER A 41 -3.04 -1.16 -17.12
C SER A 41 -3.49 0.17 -17.70
N LEU A 42 -3.84 0.16 -18.99
CA LEU A 42 -4.37 1.31 -19.74
C LEU A 42 -5.78 1.00 -20.22
N TYR A 43 -6.68 1.95 -20.08
CA TYR A 43 -8.08 1.83 -20.52
C TYR A 43 -8.48 3.03 -21.36
N ASN A 44 -9.42 2.84 -22.28
CA ASN A 44 -10.08 3.95 -22.96
C ASN A 44 -11.19 4.55 -22.08
N GLY A 45 -11.78 5.68 -22.51
CA GLY A 45 -12.87 6.33 -21.78
C GLY A 45 -14.19 5.56 -21.68
N LYS A 46 -14.30 4.40 -22.34
CA LYS A 46 -15.43 3.47 -22.22
C LYS A 46 -15.13 2.29 -21.29
N GLY A 47 -13.96 2.28 -20.64
CA GLY A 47 -13.52 1.18 -19.76
C GLY A 47 -12.94 -0.04 -20.50
N GLY A 48 -12.72 0.05 -21.81
CA GLY A 48 -12.05 -1.02 -22.57
C GLY A 48 -10.55 -1.01 -22.32
N LEU A 49 -10.00 -2.17 -21.94
CA LEU A 49 -8.56 -2.38 -21.77
C LEU A 49 -7.83 -2.18 -23.10
N ILE A 50 -6.67 -1.53 -23.06
CA ILE A 50 -5.75 -1.41 -24.17
C ILE A 50 -4.61 -2.41 -23.98
N ASP A 51 -4.69 -3.52 -24.70
CA ASP A 51 -3.71 -4.62 -24.70
C ASP A 51 -2.77 -4.61 -25.92
N ASP A 52 -3.04 -3.74 -26.90
CA ASP A 52 -2.16 -3.48 -28.04
C ASP A 52 -1.99 -1.97 -28.30
N ILE A 53 -0.72 -1.52 -28.35
CA ILE A 53 -0.33 -0.13 -28.64
C ILE A 53 -0.73 0.32 -30.06
N ALA A 54 -0.98 -0.62 -30.97
CA ALA A 54 -1.48 -0.33 -32.31
C ALA A 54 -2.90 0.27 -32.29
N LEU A 55 -3.69 -0.03 -31.25
CA LEU A 55 -5.07 0.46 -31.11
C LEU A 55 -5.16 1.92 -30.67
N ILE A 56 -4.04 2.49 -30.19
CA ILE A 56 -3.96 3.87 -29.69
C ILE A 56 -3.88 4.84 -30.86
N ARG A 57 -4.81 5.78 -30.94
CA ARG A 57 -4.86 6.85 -31.92
C ARG A 57 -4.24 8.13 -31.40
N ASP A 58 -3.97 9.05 -32.31
CA ASP A 58 -3.53 10.40 -31.95
C ASP A 58 -4.66 11.13 -31.22
N ASP A 59 -4.31 11.87 -30.19
CA ASP A 59 -5.21 12.59 -29.27
C ASP A 59 -6.16 11.73 -28.43
N ASP A 60 -5.94 10.41 -28.34
CA ASP A 60 -6.73 9.56 -27.46
C ASP A 60 -6.59 9.97 -25.98
N VAL A 61 -7.71 9.82 -25.25
CA VAL A 61 -7.76 9.95 -23.79
C VAL A 61 -7.75 8.57 -23.18
N LEU A 62 -6.70 8.28 -22.40
CA LEU A 62 -6.51 7.00 -21.75
C LEU A 62 -6.48 7.15 -20.23
N TYR A 63 -6.96 6.13 -19.54
CA TYR A 63 -7.02 6.03 -18.10
C TYR A 63 -6.04 4.96 -17.64
N VAL A 64 -5.15 5.36 -16.74
CA VAL A 64 -4.09 4.53 -16.20
C VAL A 64 -4.56 3.99 -14.86
N GLU A 65 -4.66 2.67 -14.76
CA GLU A 65 -4.84 2.02 -13.48
C GLU A 65 -3.49 1.81 -12.82
N SER A 66 -3.41 2.20 -11.56
CA SER A 66 -2.32 1.82 -10.69
C SER A 66 -2.71 0.51 -10.02
N VAL A 67 -1.78 -0.43 -9.92
CA VAL A 67 -1.89 -1.43 -8.85
C VAL A 67 -1.98 -0.63 -7.56
N HIS A 68 -3.03 -0.83 -6.76
CA HIS A 68 -3.17 -0.17 -5.46
C HIS A 68 -2.07 -0.67 -4.52
N MET A 69 -0.88 -0.11 -4.66
CA MET A 69 0.05 0.09 -3.55
C MET A 69 -0.18 1.54 -3.15
N VAL A 70 -0.91 1.71 -2.05
CA VAL A 70 -1.27 2.97 -1.39
C VAL A 70 -0.26 4.09 -1.68
N ARG A 71 -0.73 5.14 -2.37
CA ARG A 71 -0.09 6.44 -2.63
C ARG A 71 1.32 6.62 -2.05
N ALA A 72 2.34 6.49 -2.90
CA ALA A 72 3.62 7.17 -2.66
C ALA A 72 3.48 8.60 -3.19
N ASP A 73 3.20 9.54 -2.30
CA ASP A 73 3.22 10.97 -2.63
C ASP A 73 4.66 11.39 -2.99
N PRO A 74 4.93 12.06 -4.13
CA PRO A 74 6.28 12.47 -4.52
C PRO A 74 6.80 13.69 -3.75
N HIS A 75 6.05 14.16 -2.75
CA HIS A 75 6.44 15.27 -1.88
C HIS A 75 6.53 14.75 -0.46
N GLY A 76 7.73 14.81 0.13
CA GLY A 76 8.06 14.31 1.46
C GLY A 76 7.28 15.00 2.58
N ALA A 77 6.02 14.61 2.75
CA ALA A 77 5.15 15.01 3.84
C ALA A 77 4.27 13.81 4.26
N HIS A 78 4.77 13.02 5.20
CA HIS A 78 4.02 12.23 6.18
C HIS A 78 2.64 11.66 5.76
N THR A 79 2.61 10.65 4.91
CA THR A 79 1.59 9.60 5.03
C THR A 79 2.25 8.24 4.97
N ASP A 80 3.10 7.96 5.96
CA ASP A 80 3.78 6.67 6.18
C ASP A 80 2.80 5.63 6.74
N TRP A 81 1.53 5.68 6.34
CA TRP A 81 0.48 4.79 6.81
C TRP A 81 0.70 3.37 6.27
N LEU A 82 0.65 2.40 7.17
CA LEU A 82 0.86 0.98 6.95
C LEU A 82 -0.37 0.23 7.45
N THR A 83 -0.76 -0.80 6.72
CA THR A 83 -1.76 -1.77 7.19
C THR A 83 -1.04 -3.06 7.59
N LEU A 84 -1.36 -3.56 8.77
CA LEU A 84 -0.84 -4.79 9.35
C LEU A 84 -2.00 -5.77 9.51
N ASN A 85 -1.83 -7.01 9.06
CA ASN A 85 -2.75 -8.10 9.29
C ASN A 85 -2.15 -9.01 10.37
N ILE A 86 -2.72 -8.96 11.57
CA ILE A 86 -2.24 -9.68 12.76
C ILE A 86 -3.21 -10.83 13.05
N GLY A 87 -2.83 -12.06 12.72
CA GLY A 87 -3.66 -13.24 12.95
C GLY A 87 -5.07 -13.16 12.33
N GLY A 88 -5.25 -12.38 11.25
CA GLY A 88 -6.54 -12.15 10.58
C GLY A 88 -7.20 -10.80 10.86
N ARG A 89 -6.76 -10.03 11.87
CA ARG A 89 -7.31 -8.71 12.20
C ARG A 89 -6.44 -7.60 11.60
N LEU A 90 -7.08 -6.63 10.93
CA LEU A 90 -6.40 -5.50 10.32
C LEU A 90 -6.18 -4.35 11.32
N PHE A 91 -4.96 -3.82 11.32
CA PHE A 91 -4.56 -2.63 12.06
C PHE A 91 -3.92 -1.62 11.11
N THR A 92 -4.21 -0.34 11.31
CA THR A 92 -3.62 0.73 10.50
C THR A 92 -2.85 1.69 11.41
N THR A 93 -1.62 2.01 11.05
CA THR A 93 -0.71 2.86 11.82
C THR A 93 0.32 3.53 10.93
N THR A 94 1.11 4.47 11.43
CA THR A 94 2.24 5.00 10.67
C THR A 94 3.53 4.21 10.93
N ARG A 95 4.45 4.21 9.97
CA ARG A 95 5.80 3.68 10.14
C ARG A 95 6.51 4.29 11.34
N SER A 96 6.37 5.61 11.54
CA SER A 96 6.92 6.33 12.69
C SER A 96 6.49 5.71 14.01
N THR A 97 5.20 5.35 14.17
CA THR A 97 4.73 4.66 15.38
C THR A 97 5.50 3.36 15.63
N LEU A 98 5.81 2.58 14.59
CA LEU A 98 6.47 1.28 14.73
C LEU A 98 7.97 1.40 15.02
N VAL A 99 8.63 2.47 14.57
CA VAL A 99 10.09 2.61 14.62
C VAL A 99 10.60 3.60 15.68
N SER A 100 9.78 4.57 16.09
CA SER A 100 10.27 5.71 16.89
C SER A 100 10.38 5.42 18.39
N LYS A 101 9.45 4.66 18.96
CA LYS A 101 9.38 4.49 20.43
C LYS A 101 10.41 3.48 20.95
N GLU A 102 10.51 2.33 20.28
CA GLU A 102 11.38 1.22 20.67
C GLU A 102 12.25 0.84 19.46
N PRO A 103 13.34 1.57 19.20
CA PRO A 103 14.14 1.40 17.97
C PRO A 103 14.75 0.01 17.87
N GLU A 104 15.05 -0.64 18.99
CA GLU A 104 15.64 -1.98 19.03
C GLU A 104 14.60 -3.11 19.00
N SER A 105 13.30 -2.77 18.95
CA SER A 105 12.23 -3.77 18.85
C SER A 105 12.23 -4.49 17.50
N MET A 106 11.65 -5.69 17.47
CA MET A 106 11.44 -6.44 16.22
C MET A 106 10.63 -5.62 15.21
N LEU A 107 9.58 -4.90 15.66
CA LEU A 107 8.76 -4.05 14.79
C LEU A 107 9.60 -2.92 14.21
N ALA A 108 10.42 -2.25 15.02
CA ALA A 108 11.30 -1.21 14.51
C ALA A 108 12.25 -1.75 13.44
N HIS A 109 12.91 -2.89 13.67
CA HIS A 109 13.76 -3.55 12.69
C HIS A 109 13.00 -3.93 11.40
N MET A 110 11.79 -4.48 11.51
CA MET A 110 10.96 -4.86 10.36
C MET A 110 10.56 -3.66 9.48
N PHE A 111 10.43 -2.48 10.06
CA PHE A 111 9.91 -1.29 9.38
C PHE A 111 10.94 -0.16 9.24
N ARG A 112 12.20 -0.37 9.65
CA ARG A 112 13.31 0.59 9.56
C ARG A 112 13.69 0.88 8.11
N GLU A 113 13.81 -0.18 7.31
CA GLU A 113 14.15 -0.09 5.89
C GLU A 113 12.92 -0.36 5.01
N LYS A 114 12.73 0.45 3.97
CA LYS A 114 11.72 0.17 2.93
C LYS A 114 12.23 -1.03 2.13
N ASP A 115 11.36 -2.03 1.93
CA ASP A 115 11.55 -3.26 1.12
C ASP A 115 12.22 -4.51 1.72
N VAL A 116 12.87 -4.48 2.89
CA VAL A 116 13.52 -5.69 3.43
C VAL A 116 12.52 -6.82 3.77
N TRP A 117 11.29 -6.46 4.16
CA TRP A 117 10.23 -7.41 4.51
C TRP A 117 9.13 -7.55 3.44
N GLY A 118 9.42 -7.15 2.19
CA GLY A 118 8.45 -7.06 1.08
C GLY A 118 7.71 -8.37 0.75
N ASN A 119 8.23 -9.54 1.16
CA ASN A 119 7.68 -10.84 0.80
C ASN A 119 6.53 -11.36 1.69
N LYS A 120 6.13 -10.62 2.73
CA LYS A 120 5.02 -11.01 3.62
C LYS A 120 3.88 -9.99 3.59
N ARG A 121 3.38 -9.67 2.40
CA ARG A 121 2.16 -8.87 2.22
C ARG A 121 1.06 -9.70 1.56
N ASP A 122 -0.19 -9.44 1.93
CA ASP A 122 -1.34 -10.01 1.22
C ASP A 122 -1.65 -9.29 -0.10
N LYS A 123 -2.66 -9.76 -0.82
CA LYS A 123 -3.15 -9.15 -2.09
C LYS A 123 -3.62 -7.70 -1.94
N HIS A 124 -3.86 -7.23 -0.71
CA HIS A 124 -4.27 -5.86 -0.39
C HIS A 124 -3.10 -5.00 0.11
N GLY A 125 -1.88 -5.54 0.16
CA GLY A 125 -0.68 -4.85 0.61
C GLY A 125 -0.51 -4.78 2.13
N ALA A 126 -1.34 -5.50 2.90
CA ALA A 126 -1.19 -5.54 4.36
C ALA A 126 -0.05 -6.48 4.77
N TYR A 127 0.79 -6.06 5.71
CA TYR A 127 1.89 -6.87 6.23
C TYR A 127 1.36 -7.98 7.13
N LEU A 128 1.66 -9.23 6.79
CA LEU A 128 1.19 -10.41 7.51
C LEU A 128 2.08 -10.70 8.71
N ILE A 129 1.47 -10.75 9.90
CA ILE A 129 2.12 -11.10 11.17
C ILE A 129 1.30 -12.22 11.82
N ASP A 130 1.93 -13.39 11.96
CA ASP A 130 1.34 -14.59 12.55
C ASP A 130 1.40 -14.52 14.08
N ARG A 131 0.60 -13.61 14.67
CA ARG A 131 0.45 -13.40 16.11
C ARG A 131 -1.01 -13.10 16.45
N SER A 132 -1.39 -13.30 17.71
CA SER A 132 -2.73 -12.99 18.18
C SER A 132 -2.97 -11.46 18.19
N PRO A 133 -4.09 -10.99 17.60
CA PRO A 133 -4.42 -9.57 17.58
C PRO A 133 -4.79 -9.01 18.95
N GLU A 134 -5.28 -9.84 19.87
CA GLU A 134 -5.67 -9.46 21.24
C GLU A 134 -4.48 -8.90 22.03
N TYR A 135 -3.29 -9.47 21.81
CA TYR A 135 -2.05 -8.99 22.43
C TYR A 135 -1.39 -7.83 21.68
N PHE A 136 -1.76 -7.61 20.43
CA PHE A 136 -1.13 -6.59 19.58
C PHE A 136 -1.69 -5.20 19.82
N GLU A 137 -2.99 -5.07 20.06
CA GLU A 137 -3.64 -3.76 20.27
C GLU A 137 -3.03 -2.96 21.45
N PRO A 138 -2.77 -3.56 22.63
CA PRO A 138 -2.05 -2.88 23.71
C PRO A 138 -0.63 -2.45 23.33
N ILE A 139 0.10 -3.27 22.56
CA ILE A 139 1.46 -2.95 22.09
C ILE A 139 1.42 -1.75 21.15
N LEU A 140 0.48 -1.75 20.19
CA LEU A 140 0.33 -0.66 19.24
C LEU A 140 -0.02 0.66 19.94
N ASN A 141 -0.89 0.61 20.95
CA ASN A 141 -1.25 1.77 21.76
C ASN A 141 -0.06 2.29 22.58
N TYR A 142 0.72 1.39 23.20
CA TYR A 142 1.98 1.76 23.85
C TYR A 142 2.93 2.49 22.89
N LEU A 143 3.07 2.02 21.65
CA LEU A 143 3.91 2.67 20.64
C LEU A 143 3.39 4.05 20.21
N ARG A 144 2.07 4.29 20.28
CA ARG A 144 1.45 5.58 19.88
C ARG A 144 1.60 6.67 20.92
N HIS A 145 1.31 6.37 22.18
CA HIS A 145 1.21 7.38 23.24
C HIS A 145 2.09 7.07 24.47
N GLY A 146 2.83 5.97 24.46
CA GLY A 146 3.76 5.61 25.53
C GLY A 146 3.10 5.06 26.80
N GLN A 147 1.80 4.75 26.76
CA GLN A 147 1.08 4.18 27.90
C GLN A 147 0.57 2.79 27.53
N LEU A 148 0.85 1.80 28.38
CA LEU A 148 0.36 0.45 28.21
C LEU A 148 -1.04 0.35 28.84
N ILE A 149 -2.06 0.25 27.99
CA ILE A 149 -3.46 0.08 28.40
C ILE A 149 -3.89 -1.33 28.01
N ILE A 150 -4.25 -2.13 29.01
CA ILE A 150 -4.65 -3.53 28.84
C ILE A 150 -6.08 -3.65 29.35
N ASN A 151 -6.96 -4.18 28.51
CA ASN A 151 -8.36 -4.42 28.89
C ASN A 151 -8.43 -5.50 29.98
N GLU A 152 -9.40 -5.36 30.88
CA GLU A 152 -9.71 -6.38 31.87
C GLU A 152 -10.00 -7.73 31.18
N GLY A 153 -9.36 -8.80 31.66
CA GLY A 153 -9.50 -10.15 31.10
C GLY A 153 -8.43 -10.58 30.10
N ILE A 154 -7.52 -9.69 29.67
CA ILE A 154 -6.35 -10.11 28.87
C ILE A 154 -5.32 -10.78 29.78
N ASN A 155 -5.02 -12.06 29.51
CA ASN A 155 -3.96 -12.77 30.21
C ASN A 155 -2.58 -12.28 29.74
N ILE A 156 -1.97 -11.38 30.50
CA ILE A 156 -0.65 -10.77 30.22
C ILE A 156 0.49 -11.78 29.99
N ARG A 157 0.35 -13.02 30.48
CA ARG A 157 1.36 -14.08 30.31
C ARG A 157 1.23 -14.80 28.97
N GLY A 158 0.15 -14.58 28.23
CA GLY A 158 -0.11 -15.31 26.98
C GLY A 158 -0.40 -16.80 27.18
N GLU A 159 -0.70 -17.23 28.41
CA GLU A 159 -0.99 -18.64 28.67
C GLU A 159 -2.36 -18.99 28.08
N LEU A 160 -2.36 -19.92 27.12
CA LEU A 160 -3.57 -20.51 26.57
C LEU A 160 -4.25 -21.33 27.66
N VAL A 161 -5.26 -20.76 28.30
CA VAL A 161 -6.11 -21.51 29.24
C VAL A 161 -7.11 -22.30 28.42
N ILE A 162 -6.75 -23.54 28.11
CA ILE A 162 -7.69 -24.52 27.54
C ILE A 162 -8.63 -24.93 28.66
N HIS A 163 -9.81 -24.32 28.73
CA HIS A 163 -10.86 -24.83 29.60
C HIS A 163 -11.43 -26.11 28.96
N PRO A 164 -11.29 -27.28 29.59
CA PRO A 164 -12.06 -28.44 29.15
C PRO A 164 -13.53 -28.10 29.34
N LYS A 165 -14.29 -28.08 28.23
CA LYS A 165 -15.75 -28.02 28.30
C LYS A 165 -16.21 -29.22 29.13
N ARG A 166 -16.84 -28.96 30.27
CA ARG A 166 -17.64 -29.95 31.00
C ARG A 166 -18.95 -30.18 30.27
#